data_AF-A0A6M3IJA9-F1
#
_entry.id   AF-A0A6M3IJA9-F1
#
_cell.length_a   1.000
_cell.length_b   1.000
_cell.length_c   1.000
_cell.angle_alpha   90.00
_cell.angle_beta   90.00
_cell.angle_gamma   90.00
#
_symmetry.space_group_name_H-M   'P 1'
#
loop_
_entity.id
_entity.type
_entity.pdbx_description
1 polymer ?
#
loop_
_entity_poly.entity_id
_entity_poly.type
_entity_poly.pdbx_seq_one_letter_code
_entity_poly.pdbx_strand_id
1 'polypeptide(L)'
;MDNVIIDEEVFKGEESGYIFSGFYLKEPKGEALIKIEKDGMVIKEFLFPAYKIWNIPAHAKDIVEGLERQSDEGLYIAGSDGLGGNSYVSNS
;
A
#
# COMPACT_ATOMS: atom_id res chain seq x y z
N MET A 1 -0.19 -14.39 6.02
CA MET A 1 -1.37 -13.50 6.05
C MET A 1 -2.57 -14.42 5.96
N ASP A 2 -2.96 -14.99 7.11
CA ASP A 2 -3.85 -16.14 7.08
C ASP A 2 -5.25 -15.60 7.39
N ASN A 3 -6.15 -15.74 6.40
CA ASN A 3 -7.54 -15.22 6.35
C ASN A 3 -7.77 -13.86 5.66
N VAL A 4 -7.03 -13.55 4.60
CA VAL A 4 -7.42 -12.48 3.67
C VAL A 4 -8.40 -13.02 2.63
N ILE A 5 -9.59 -12.43 2.54
CA ILE A 5 -10.57 -12.72 1.49
C ILE A 5 -10.77 -11.45 0.69
N ILE A 6 -10.25 -11.43 -0.54
CA ILE A 6 -10.40 -10.29 -1.46
C ILE A 6 -11.86 -10.18 -1.91
N ASP A 7 -12.37 -8.95 -1.94
CA ASP A 7 -13.64 -8.61 -2.56
C ASP A 7 -13.42 -8.18 -4.02
N GLU A 8 -12.70 -7.07 -4.22
CA GLU A 8 -12.45 -6.47 -5.53
C GLU A 8 -11.12 -5.73 -5.60
N GLU A 9 -10.53 -5.64 -6.80
CA GLU A 9 -9.43 -4.72 -7.11
C GLU A 9 -10.02 -3.32 -7.31
N VAL A 10 -9.55 -2.35 -6.52
CA VAL A 10 -10.08 -0.97 -6.54
C VAL A 10 -9.24 -0.02 -7.35
N PHE A 11 -7.94 -0.30 -7.47
CA PHE A 11 -7.06 0.41 -8.35
C PHE A 11 -5.91 -0.48 -8.78
N LYS A 12 -5.39 -0.16 -9.98
CA LYS A 12 -4.12 -0.64 -10.48
C LYS A 12 -3.43 0.50 -11.22
N GLY A 13 -2.20 0.83 -10.81
CA GLY A 13 -1.42 1.93 -11.37
C GLY A 13 0.05 1.55 -11.53
N GLU A 14 0.75 2.34 -12.34
CA GLU A 14 2.18 2.20 -12.56
C GLU A 14 2.87 3.54 -12.27
N GLU A 15 4.02 3.47 -11.60
CA GLU A 15 4.89 4.62 -11.34
C GLU A 15 6.35 4.16 -11.40
N SER A 16 7.11 4.70 -12.35
CA SER A 16 8.56 4.45 -12.50
C SER A 16 8.94 2.96 -12.53
N GLY A 17 8.12 2.12 -13.18
CA GLY A 17 8.30 0.67 -13.30
C GLY A 17 7.77 -0.15 -12.11
N TYR A 18 7.22 0.50 -11.08
CA TYR A 18 6.52 -0.16 -9.98
C TYR A 18 5.02 -0.24 -10.29
N ILE A 19 4.43 -1.41 -10.10
CA ILE A 19 2.99 -1.61 -10.21
C ILE A 19 2.38 -1.62 -8.81
N PHE A 20 1.42 -0.74 -8.59
CA PHE A 20 0.64 -0.65 -7.36
C PHE A 20 -0.75 -1.21 -7.60
N SER A 21 -1.17 -2.17 -6.79
CA SER A 21 -2.53 -2.72 -6.81
C SER A 21 -3.13 -2.61 -5.41
N GLY A 22 -4.38 -2.18 -5.34
CA GLY A 22 -5.14 -2.09 -4.11
C GLY A 22 -6.40 -2.93 -4.20
N PHE A 23 -6.71 -3.67 -3.13
CA PHE A 23 -7.86 -4.58 -3.10
C PHE A 23 -8.68 -4.35 -1.83
N TYR A 24 -9.99 -4.12 -1.96
CA TYR A 24 -10.88 -4.21 -0.81
C TYR A 24 -11.03 -5.66 -0.37
N LEU A 25 -11.18 -5.85 0.95
CA LEU A 25 -11.28 -7.15 1.56
C LEU A 25 -12.67 -7.38 2.14
N LYS A 26 -13.20 -8.58 1.93
CA LYS A 26 -14.33 -9.10 2.70
C LYS A 26 -13.92 -9.36 4.14
N GLU A 27 -12.73 -9.93 4.33
CA GLU A 27 -12.11 -10.16 5.64
C GLU A 27 -10.57 -9.98 5.55
N PRO A 28 -9.93 -9.37 6.56
CA PRO A 28 -10.56 -8.66 7.67
C PRO A 28 -11.28 -7.37 7.20
N LYS A 29 -12.44 -7.08 7.80
CA LYS A 29 -13.19 -5.85 7.49
C LYS A 29 -12.42 -4.60 7.89
N GLY A 30 -12.57 -3.54 7.10
CA GLY A 30 -11.95 -2.24 7.34
C GLY A 30 -10.50 -2.13 6.85
N GLU A 31 -9.91 -3.24 6.44
CA GLU A 31 -8.60 -3.31 5.81
C GLU A 31 -8.72 -3.48 4.30
N ALA A 32 -7.65 -3.10 3.61
CA ALA A 32 -7.42 -3.36 2.21
C ALA A 32 -6.04 -3.97 2.04
N LEU A 33 -5.89 -4.85 1.04
CA LEU A 33 -4.59 -5.39 0.68
C LEU A 33 -3.93 -4.46 -0.32
N ILE A 34 -2.70 -4.06 -0.04
CA ILE A 34 -1.85 -3.31 -0.97
C ILE A 34 -0.74 -4.23 -1.43
N LYS A 35 -0.54 -4.26 -2.75
CA LYS A 35 0.51 -5.03 -3.40
C LYS A 35 1.34 -4.12 -4.30
N ILE A 36 2.66 -4.16 -4.11
CA ILE A 36 3.64 -3.41 -4.89
C ILE A 36 4.55 -4.40 -5.59
N GLU A 37 4.60 -4.33 -6.92
CA GLU A 37 5.41 -5.20 -7.77
C GLU A 37 6.42 -4.40 -8.57
N LYS A 38 7.58 -5.01 -8.88
CA LYS A 38 8.56 -4.50 -9.84
C LYS A 38 9.15 -5.67 -10.60
N ASP A 39 9.28 -5.55 -11.91
CA ASP A 39 9.81 -6.61 -12.78
C ASP A 39 9.09 -7.97 -12.60
N GLY A 40 7.77 -7.92 -12.31
CA GLY A 40 6.94 -9.10 -12.07
C GLY A 40 7.13 -9.78 -10.71
N MET A 41 7.95 -9.21 -9.82
CA MET A 41 8.16 -9.69 -8.46
C MET A 41 7.42 -8.82 -7.45
N VAL A 42 6.79 -9.45 -6.46
CA VAL A 42 6.17 -8.75 -5.33
C VAL A 42 7.28 -8.22 -4.44
N ILE A 43 7.42 -6.89 -4.38
CA ILE A 43 8.40 -6.22 -3.53
C ILE A 43 7.80 -5.95 -2.16
N LYS A 44 6.51 -5.62 -2.11
CA LYS A 44 5.80 -5.40 -0.85
C LYS A 44 4.34 -5.81 -0.92
N GLU A 45 3.86 -6.38 0.17
CA GLU A 45 2.47 -6.75 0.36
C GLU A 45 2.09 -6.49 1.83
N PHE A 46 1.04 -5.69 2.07
CA PHE A 46 0.65 -5.30 3.42
C PHE A 46 -0.84 -4.93 3.50
N LEU A 47 -1.40 -5.00 4.71
CA LEU A 47 -2.73 -4.47 5.00
C LEU A 47 -2.66 -2.97 5.28
N PHE A 48 -3.63 -2.24 4.77
CA PHE A 48 -3.75 -0.80 4.91
C PHE A 48 -5.22 -0.43 5.12
N PRO A 49 -5.56 0.62 5.89
CA PRO A 49 -6.96 0.91 6.13
C PRO A 49 -7.72 1.22 4.84
N ALA A 50 -8.82 0.51 4.61
CA ALA A 50 -9.59 0.60 3.38
C ALA A 50 -10.09 2.03 3.09
N TYR A 51 -10.41 2.80 4.13
CA TYR A 51 -10.87 4.18 3.98
C TYR A 51 -9.77 5.16 3.52
N LYS A 52 -8.48 4.77 3.60
CA LYS A 52 -7.33 5.54 3.11
C LYS A 52 -6.71 4.99 1.84
N ILE A 53 -7.29 3.95 1.21
CA ILE A 53 -6.65 3.23 0.10
C ILE A 53 -6.17 4.14 -1.04
N TRP A 54 -6.88 5.24 -1.31
CA TRP A 54 -6.55 6.21 -2.35
C TRP A 54 -5.32 7.07 -2.05
N ASN A 55 -4.80 7.05 -0.82
CA ASN A 55 -3.52 7.68 -0.49
C ASN A 55 -2.35 6.96 -1.17
N ILE A 56 -2.46 5.66 -1.43
CA ILE A 56 -1.39 4.89 -2.08
C ILE A 56 -1.09 5.43 -3.48
N PRO A 57 -2.07 5.51 -4.42
CA PRO A 57 -1.80 6.10 -5.73
C PRO A 57 -1.50 7.60 -5.66
N ALA A 58 -2.08 8.35 -4.71
CA ALA A 58 -1.80 9.78 -4.56
C ALA A 58 -0.34 10.07 -4.16
N HIS A 59 0.29 9.16 -3.41
CA HIS A 59 1.67 9.25 -2.96
C HIS A 59 2.60 8.24 -3.65
N ALA A 60 2.21 7.70 -4.81
CA ALA A 60 2.97 6.67 -5.51
C ALA A 60 4.43 7.08 -5.74
N LYS A 61 4.67 8.34 -6.14
CA LYS A 61 6.01 8.88 -6.33
C LYS A 61 6.83 8.89 -5.03
N ASP A 62 6.27 9.37 -3.93
CA ASP A 62 6.95 9.39 -2.62
C ASP A 62 7.29 7.96 -2.17
N ILE A 63 6.38 7.01 -2.41
CA ILE A 63 6.59 5.59 -2.10
C ILE A 63 7.73 5.02 -2.94
N VAL A 64 7.75 5.25 -4.25
CA VAL A 64 8.84 4.80 -5.13
C VAL A 64 10.19 5.39 -4.69
N GLU A 65 10.25 6.70 -4.43
CA GLU A 65 11.48 7.35 -3.96
C GLU A 65 11.99 6.75 -2.65
N GLY A 66 11.08 6.39 -1.73
CA GLY A 66 11.40 5.66 -0.52
C GLY A 66 11.96 4.27 -0.80
N LEU A 67 11.28 3.48 -1.64
CA LEU A 67 11.69 2.11 -1.98
C LEU A 67 13.07 2.06 -2.64
N GLU A 68 13.37 2.99 -3.55
CA GLU A 68 14.70 3.10 -4.18
C GLU A 68 15.81 3.48 -3.17
N ARG A 69 15.44 4.15 -2.08
CA ARG A 69 16.34 4.44 -0.94
C ARG A 69 16.32 3.34 0.13
N GLN A 70 15.66 2.22 -0.10
CA GLN A 70 15.46 1.14 0.88
C GLN A 70 14.79 1.64 2.17
N SER A 71 13.81 2.54 2.02
CA SER A 71 13.11 3.21 3.12
C SER A 71 11.59 3.13 2.95
N ASP A 72 10.89 3.07 4.08
CA ASP A 72 9.43 3.08 4.14
C ASP A 72 8.84 4.48 4.27
N GLU A 73 9.65 5.53 4.20
CA GLU A 73 9.24 6.92 4.39
C GLU A 73 8.02 7.31 3.53
N GLY A 74 8.01 6.95 2.25
CA GLY A 74 6.86 7.23 1.38
C GLY A 74 5.58 6.50 1.79
N LEU A 75 5.70 5.28 2.34
CA LEU A 75 4.56 4.54 2.90
C LEU A 75 4.07 5.17 4.21
N TYR A 76 4.99 5.68 5.04
CA TYR A 76 4.62 6.50 6.19
C TYR A 76 3.91 7.78 5.76
N ILE A 77 4.37 8.47 4.72
CA ILE A 77 3.68 9.66 4.19
C ILE A 77 2.25 9.28 3.76
N ALA A 78 2.09 8.21 2.99
CA ALA A 78 0.77 7.74 2.56
C ALA A 78 -0.15 7.32 3.72
N GLY A 79 0.44 6.75 4.79
CA GLY A 79 -0.26 6.33 6.01
C GLY A 79 -0.61 7.45 6.99
N SER A 80 0.00 8.63 6.83
CA SER A 80 -0.16 9.75 7.76
C SER A 80 -1.63 10.20 7.87
N ASP A 81 -2.03 10.65 9.05
CA ASP A 81 -3.30 11.36 9.28
C ASP A 81 -3.15 12.89 9.36
N GLY A 82 -1.91 13.40 9.25
CA GLY A 82 -1.59 14.83 9.39
C GLY A 82 -1.63 15.37 10.83
N LEU A 83 -1.95 14.54 11.83
CA LEU A 83 -2.02 14.86 13.26
C LEU A 83 -0.96 14.13 14.10
N GLY A 84 -0.01 13.45 13.44
CA GLY A 84 1.07 12.70 14.08
C GLY A 84 0.79 11.20 14.24
N GLY A 85 -0.35 10.71 13.76
CA GLY A 85 -0.66 9.28 13.66
C GLY A 85 -0.29 8.70 12.30
N ASN A 86 -0.06 7.39 12.26
CA ASN A 86 0.25 6.67 11.03
C ASN A 86 -0.49 5.33 10.95
N SER A 87 -1.10 5.09 9.80
CA SER A 87 -1.85 3.86 9.50
C SER A 87 -1.00 2.78 8.83
N TYR A 88 0.21 3.11 8.40
CA TYR A 88 1.16 2.14 7.87
C TYR A 88 1.95 1.51 9.02
N VAL A 89 2.01 0.19 9.04
CA VAL A 89 2.82 -0.58 9.98
C VAL A 89 3.79 -1.43 9.19
N SER A 90 5.10 -1.22 9.39
CA SER A 90 6.11 -2.11 8.82
C SER A 90 6.15 -3.39 9.66
N ASN A 91 5.87 -4.53 9.04
CA ASN A 91 6.22 -5.81 9.64
C ASN A 91 7.72 -6.02 9.45
N SER A 92 8.44 -6.12 10.57
CA SER A 92 9.87 -6.44 10.63
C SER A 92 10.14 -7.88 10.22
#